data_AF-A0A8H3C0R2-F1
#
_entry.id   AF-A0A8H3C0R2-F1
#
_cell.length_a   1.000
_cell.length_b   1.000
_cell.length_c   1.000
_cell.angle_alpha   90.00
_cell.angle_beta   90.00
_cell.angle_gamma   90.00
#
_symmetry.space_group_name_H-M   'P 1'
#
loop_
_entity.id
_entity.type
_entity.pdbx_description
1 polymer ?
#
loop_
_entity_poly.entity_id
_entity_poly.type
_entity_poly.pdbx_seq_one_letter_code
_entity_poly.pdbx_strand_id
1 'polypeptide(L)'
;MFYPLVSFVAAAAAVVAAPTSIHSRAPSGSKTVIIQLFEWSWDSIAAECTNFIGPAGYGYVQVPTLLLPIPVVKLKDLLGVSTR
;
A
#
# COMPACT_ATOMS: atom_id res chain seq x y z
N MET A 1 -36.04 -56.62 -0.70
CA MET A 1 -35.82 -56.57 -2.15
C MET A 1 -35.43 -55.13 -2.50
N PHE A 2 -34.15 -54.94 -2.81
CA PHE A 2 -33.55 -53.84 -3.60
C PHE A 2 -33.60 -52.37 -3.12
N TYR A 3 -32.54 -52.04 -2.38
CA TYR A 3 -31.64 -50.87 -2.39
C TYR A 3 -32.14 -49.41 -2.52
N PRO A 4 -31.54 -48.50 -1.70
CA PRO A 4 -31.87 -47.10 -1.62
C PRO A 4 -31.22 -46.32 -2.77
N LEU A 5 -31.99 -45.50 -3.49
CA LEU A 5 -31.41 -44.51 -4.40
C LEU A 5 -30.95 -43.31 -3.58
N VAL A 6 -29.69 -43.43 -3.18
CA VAL A 6 -28.82 -42.39 -2.66
C VAL A 6 -28.89 -41.17 -3.58
N SER A 7 -29.69 -40.18 -3.23
CA SER A 7 -29.65 -38.87 -3.88
C SER A 7 -28.58 -38.04 -3.15
N PHE A 8 -27.33 -38.22 -3.55
CA PHE A 8 -26.22 -37.37 -3.13
C PHE A 8 -26.43 -35.99 -3.79
N VAL A 9 -27.10 -35.08 -3.09
CA VAL A 9 -27.23 -33.68 -3.51
C VAL A 9 -25.85 -33.04 -3.37
N ALA A 10 -25.24 -32.73 -4.51
CA ALA A 10 -23.99 -31.97 -4.57
C ALA A 10 -24.24 -30.55 -4.05
N ALA A 11 -23.82 -30.27 -2.82
CA ALA A 11 -23.80 -28.92 -2.27
C ALA A 11 -22.69 -28.13 -2.97
N ALA A 12 -23.06 -27.29 -3.94
CA ALA A 12 -22.15 -26.32 -4.55
C ALA A 12 -21.75 -25.28 -3.49
N ALA A 13 -20.48 -25.27 -3.08
CA ALA A 13 -19.94 -24.24 -2.22
C ALA A 13 -19.83 -22.91 -3.01
N ALA A 14 -20.73 -21.97 -2.73
CA ALA A 14 -20.62 -20.61 -3.25
C ALA A 14 -19.48 -19.88 -2.52
N VAL A 15 -18.34 -19.70 -3.20
CA VAL A 15 -17.24 -18.87 -2.70
C VAL A 15 -17.66 -17.41 -2.86
N VAL A 16 -18.01 -16.75 -1.76
CA VAL A 16 -18.28 -15.30 -1.76
C VAL A 16 -16.95 -14.59 -1.97
N ALA A 17 -16.71 -14.10 -3.20
CA ALA A 17 -15.59 -13.24 -3.51
C ALA A 17 -15.83 -11.86 -2.89
N ALA A 18 -15.16 -11.57 -1.77
CA ALA A 18 -15.11 -10.21 -1.23
C ALA A 18 -14.37 -9.28 -2.21
N PRO A 19 -14.84 -8.05 -2.45
CA PRO A 19 -14.14 -7.11 -3.31
C PRO A 19 -12.82 -6.69 -2.65
N THR A 20 -11.69 -7.09 -3.25
CA THR A 20 -10.37 -6.56 -2.89
C THR A 20 -10.17 -5.21 -3.56
N SER A 21 -10.34 -4.10 -2.82
CA SER A 21 -10.00 -2.76 -3.32
C SER A 21 -8.48 -2.59 -3.39
N ILE A 22 -7.89 -2.71 -4.58
CA ILE A 22 -6.49 -2.36 -4.82
C ILE A 22 -6.36 -0.84 -4.73
N HIS A 23 -5.85 -0.33 -3.61
CA HIS A 23 -5.53 1.09 -3.49
C HIS A 23 -4.24 1.37 -4.27
N SER A 24 -4.29 2.34 -5.19
CA SER A 24 -3.09 2.83 -5.86
C SER A 24 -2.14 3.40 -4.81
N ARG A 25 -0.89 2.91 -4.81
CA ARG A 25 0.19 3.44 -3.97
C ARG A 25 1.03 4.48 -4.70
N ALA A 26 0.56 4.94 -5.86
CA ALA A 26 1.11 6.13 -6.49
C ALA A 26 0.65 7.37 -5.71
N PRO A 27 1.43 8.45 -5.69
CA PRO A 27 0.97 9.73 -5.15
C PRO A 27 -0.34 10.15 -5.82
N SER A 28 -1.28 10.67 -5.05
CA SER A 28 -2.56 11.15 -5.57
C SER A 28 -2.33 12.35 -6.49
N GLY A 29 -2.59 12.18 -7.79
CA GLY A 29 -2.62 13.28 -8.76
C GLY A 29 -1.37 14.17 -8.78
N SER A 30 -1.56 15.48 -8.60
CA SER A 30 -0.60 16.59 -8.82
C SER A 30 0.70 16.57 -8.00
N LYS A 31 0.93 15.55 -7.16
CA LYS A 31 2.13 15.38 -6.35
C LYS A 31 3.24 14.71 -7.20
N THR A 32 3.88 15.48 -8.08
CA THR A 32 4.93 14.98 -9.00
C THR A 32 6.36 15.31 -8.55
N VAL A 33 6.50 16.22 -7.59
CA VAL A 33 7.81 16.70 -7.13
C VAL A 33 8.51 15.60 -6.33
N ILE A 34 9.78 15.39 -6.67
CA ILE A 34 10.69 14.43 -6.02
C ILE A 34 11.68 15.23 -5.18
N ILE A 35 11.89 14.79 -3.94
CA ILE A 35 12.95 15.32 -3.07
C ILE A 35 13.99 14.24 -2.80
N GLN A 36 15.26 14.62 -2.86
CA GLN A 36 16.39 13.75 -2.55
C GLN A 36 16.93 14.13 -1.18
N LEU A 37 16.81 13.22 -0.21
CA LEU A 37 17.37 13.40 1.12
C LEU A 37 18.67 12.60 1.22
N PHE A 38 19.79 13.29 1.32
CA PHE A 38 21.12 12.68 1.44
C PHE A 38 21.51 12.51 2.90
N GLU A 39 21.93 11.31 3.28
CA GLU A 39 22.44 10.99 4.64
C GLU A 39 21.40 11.13 5.78
N TRP A 40 20.11 10.96 5.47
CA TRP A 40 19.06 10.89 6.50
C TRP A 40 18.81 9.45 6.96
N SER A 41 18.50 9.28 8.25
CA SER A 41 18.00 8.02 8.78
C SER A 41 16.54 7.80 8.40
N TRP A 42 16.12 6.53 8.28
CA TRP A 42 14.75 6.18 7.90
C TRP A 42 13.69 6.77 8.86
N ASP A 43 13.95 6.77 10.16
CA ASP A 43 13.04 7.35 11.15
C ASP A 43 12.82 8.85 10.95
N SER A 44 13.91 9.60 10.68
CA SER A 44 13.82 11.04 10.40
C SER A 44 13.06 11.32 9.11
N ILE A 45 13.28 10.50 8.07
CA ILE A 45 12.53 10.61 6.81
C ILE A 45 11.04 10.35 7.05
N ALA A 46 10.69 9.39 7.90
CA ALA A 46 9.31 9.08 8.27
C ALA A 46 8.61 10.29 8.92
N ALA A 47 9.27 10.89 9.91
CA ALA A 47 8.78 12.06 10.62
C ALA A 47 8.57 13.26 9.68
N GLU A 48 9.53 13.51 8.78
CA GLU A 48 9.43 14.57 7.78
C GLU A 48 8.32 14.31 6.75
N CYS A 49 8.11 13.05 6.36
CA CYS A 49 7.02 12.65 5.48
C CYS A 49 5.66 13.06 6.05
N THR A 50 5.46 12.95 7.35
CA THR A 50 4.23 13.37 8.02
C THR A 50 4.14 14.86 8.29
N ASN A 51 5.22 15.48 8.75
CA ASN A 51 5.16 16.86 9.27
C ASN A 51 5.26 17.91 8.16
N PHE A 52 6.01 17.62 7.09
CA PHE A 52 6.34 18.62 6.08
C PHE A 52 6.07 18.12 4.66
N ILE A 53 6.70 17.02 4.25
CA ILE A 53 6.75 16.57 2.86
C ILE A 53 5.35 16.18 2.34
N GLY A 54 4.56 15.47 3.14
CA GLY A 54 3.18 15.06 2.79
C GLY A 54 2.24 16.27 2.59
N PRO A 55 2.08 17.14 3.60
CA PRO A 55 1.30 18.37 3.47
C PRO A 55 1.80 19.28 2.34
N ALA A 56 3.13 19.43 2.21
CA ALA A 56 3.74 20.40 1.29
C ALA A 56 3.51 20.13 -0.19
N GLY A 57 3.34 18.87 -0.63
CA GLY A 57 3.22 18.64 -2.09
C GLY A 57 4.05 17.53 -2.70
N TYR A 58 4.93 16.91 -1.94
CA TYR A 58 5.90 16.00 -2.53
C TYR A 58 5.29 14.63 -2.78
N GLY A 59 5.58 14.07 -3.94
CA GLY A 59 5.11 12.75 -4.34
C GLY A 59 6.09 11.65 -3.99
N TYR A 60 7.39 11.94 -4.10
CA TYR A 60 8.43 10.93 -3.99
C TYR A 60 9.62 11.40 -3.16
N VAL A 61 10.24 10.45 -2.47
CA VAL A 61 11.50 10.61 -1.75
C VAL A 61 12.54 9.69 -2.39
N GLN A 62 13.67 10.27 -2.79
CA GLN A 62 14.84 9.54 -3.19
C GLN A 62 15.81 9.51 -2.00
N VAL A 63 16.38 8.33 -1.74
CA VAL A 63 17.40 8.11 -0.70
C VAL A 63 18.63 7.59 -1.44
N PRO A 64 19.86 8.05 -1.14
CA PRO A 64 21.05 7.66 -1.91
C PRO A 64 21.30 6.15 -1.96
N THR A 65 20.86 5.40 -0.95
CA THR A 65 20.91 3.93 -0.91
C THR A 65 19.97 3.27 -1.92
N LEU A 66 19.00 4.01 -2.46
CA LEU A 66 17.96 3.49 -3.32
C LEU A 66 18.02 4.10 -4.72
N LEU A 67 18.15 3.22 -5.70
CA LEU A 67 18.30 3.59 -7.11
C LEU A 67 17.00 4.12 -7.75
N LEU A 68 15.87 4.08 -7.02
CA LEU A 68 14.55 4.49 -7.51
C LEU A 68 13.84 5.41 -6.51
N PRO A 69 13.04 6.40 -6.94
CA PRO A 69 12.23 7.22 -6.03
C PRO A 69 11.11 6.40 -5.38
N ILE A 70 10.95 6.48 -4.05
CA ILE A 70 9.83 5.85 -3.34
C ILE A 70 8.66 6.84 -3.25
N PRO A 71 7.41 6.41 -3.52
CA PRO A 71 6.24 7.21 -3.22
C PRO A 71 6.17 7.53 -1.71
N VAL A 72 5.95 8.79 -1.34
CA VAL A 72 5.81 9.22 0.07
C VAL A 72 4.74 8.38 0.79
N VAL A 73 3.67 8.02 0.07
CA VAL A 73 2.58 7.16 0.58
C VAL A 73 3.01 5.72 0.85
N LYS A 74 4.02 5.19 0.14
CA LYS A 74 4.56 3.86 0.39
C LYS A 74 5.58 3.89 1.52
N LEU A 75 6.34 4.98 1.62
CA LEU A 75 7.35 5.16 2.64
C LEU A 75 6.75 5.20 4.05
N LYS A 76 5.63 5.93 4.21
CA LYS A 76 4.87 5.96 5.47
C LYS A 76 4.37 4.56 5.89
N ASP A 77 3.93 3.74 4.95
CA ASP A 77 3.46 2.37 5.22
C ASP A 77 4.61 1.47 5.68
N LEU A 78 5.78 1.60 5.04
CA LEU A 78 6.98 0.82 5.37
C LEU A 78 7.53 1.15 6.75
N LEU A 79 7.40 2.41 7.17
CA LEU A 79 7.93 2.90 8.44
C LEU A 79 6.88 2.87 9.57
N GLY A 80 5.69 2.33 9.31
CA GLY A 80 4.62 2.25 10.31
C GLY A 80 4.05 3.61 10.73
N VAL A 81 4.37 4.68 10.01
CA VAL A 81 3.91 6.04 10.30
C VAL A 81 2.55 6.24 9.65
N SER A 82 1.52 5.76 10.32
CA SER A 82 0.13 5.91 9.89
C SER A 82 -0.28 7.39 9.97
N THR A 83 -0.31 8.08 8.82
CA THR A 83 -1.15 9.27 8.67
C THR A 83 -2.59 8.80 8.72
N ARG A 84 -3.26 9.14 9.81
CA ARG A 84 -4.72 9.20 9.85
C ARG A 84 -5.25 10.17 8.79
#